data_AF-A0A2S6NSL4-F1
#
_entry.id   AF-A0A2S6NSL4-F1
#
_cell.length_a   1.000
_cell.length_b   1.000
_cell.length_c   1.000
_cell.angle_alpha   90.00
_cell.angle_beta   90.00
_cell.angle_gamma   90.00
#
_symmetry.space_group_name_H-M   'P 1'
#
loop_
_entity.id
_entity.type
_entity.pdbx_description
1 polymer ?
#
loop_
_entity_poly.entity_id
_entity_poly.type
_entity_poly.pdbx_seq_one_letter_code
_entity_poly.pdbx_strand_id
1 'polypeptide(L)'
;MVYDGVLLGLIVGLFRGGWRQGLIRFSQIRLIAGWMFPVLLLVQFIIFYAQEKWAWLAAINGYLFMGVYVVGLIFLWLNRHHKGFKLIIMGVLMNFIVMAVNGGRMPVSLSASEVLGPYYTDMLKSGSVISKHYMMDASTRLSLLGDIIPLSKPYPRTQVISIGDVVMNFGMFLFIQSIMVVKRTKDKQQETNPRHA
;
A
#
# COMPACT_ATOMS: atom_id res chain seq x y z
N MET A 1 3.14 4.47 0.68
CA MET A 1 3.96 3.30 1.05
C MET A 1 3.99 2.17 0.03
N VAL A 2 2.91 1.82 -0.71
CA VAL A 2 2.90 0.67 -1.65
C VAL A 2 3.71 0.88 -2.96
N TYR A 3 4.22 2.09 -3.19
CA TYR A 3 4.91 2.47 -4.43
C TYR A 3 6.17 1.64 -4.71
N ASP A 4 6.93 1.28 -3.68
CA ASP A 4 8.21 0.57 -3.85
C ASP A 4 8.01 -0.84 -4.39
N GLY A 5 7.00 -1.55 -3.89
CA GLY A 5 6.61 -2.88 -4.37
C GLY A 5 6.11 -2.83 -5.81
N VAL A 6 5.44 -1.73 -6.20
CA VAL A 6 5.05 -1.50 -7.60
C VAL A 6 6.28 -1.31 -8.47
N LEU A 7 7.16 -0.40 -8.10
CA LEU A 7 8.34 -0.06 -8.88
C LEU A 7 9.29 -1.27 -9.04
N LEU A 8 9.62 -1.93 -7.93
CA LEU A 8 10.46 -3.13 -7.95
C LEU A 8 9.79 -4.28 -8.72
N GLY A 9 8.48 -4.46 -8.53
CA GLY A 9 7.71 -5.47 -9.23
C GLY A 9 7.76 -5.27 -10.75
N LEU A 10 7.59 -4.02 -11.20
CA LEU A 10 7.67 -3.66 -12.61
C LEU A 10 9.08 -3.84 -13.16
N ILE A 11 10.11 -3.32 -12.48
CA ILE A 11 11.51 -3.43 -12.93
C ILE A 11 11.89 -4.91 -13.11
N VAL A 12 11.71 -5.72 -12.08
CA VAL A 12 12.05 -7.15 -12.13
C VAL A 12 11.16 -7.88 -13.15
N GLY A 13 9.88 -7.51 -13.24
CA GLY A 13 8.93 -8.13 -14.17
C GLY A 13 9.27 -7.83 -15.63
N LEU A 14 9.76 -6.63 -15.92
CA LEU A 14 10.24 -6.24 -17.24
C LEU A 14 11.49 -7.02 -17.64
N PHE A 15 12.45 -7.18 -16.73
CA PHE A 15 13.65 -7.98 -16.98
C PHE A 15 13.33 -9.47 -17.21
N ARG A 16 12.35 -10.03 -16.50
CA ARG A 16 12.02 -11.47 -16.57
C ARG A 16 11.00 -11.83 -17.65
N GLY A 17 10.02 -10.97 -17.91
CA GLY A 17 8.88 -11.22 -18.80
C GLY A 17 8.89 -10.43 -20.12
N GLY A 18 9.78 -9.44 -20.24
CA GLY A 18 9.88 -8.57 -21.41
C GLY A 18 8.81 -7.47 -21.47
N TRP A 19 9.20 -6.28 -21.95
CA TRP A 19 8.36 -5.07 -21.97
C TRP A 19 7.06 -5.22 -22.76
N ARG A 20 7.15 -5.71 -24.01
CA ARG A 20 5.98 -5.83 -24.91
C ARG A 20 4.95 -6.84 -24.38
N GLN A 21 5.41 -8.01 -23.95
CA GLN A 21 4.53 -9.07 -23.45
C GLN A 21 3.94 -8.69 -22.08
N GLY A 22 4.72 -8.03 -21.23
CA GLY A 22 4.25 -7.52 -19.94
C GLY A 22 3.10 -6.53 -20.07
N LEU A 23 3.21 -5.54 -20.97
CA LEU A 23 2.18 -4.53 -21.20
C LEU A 23 0.86 -5.12 -21.72
N ILE A 24 0.93 -6.03 -22.70
CA ILE A 24 -0.26 -6.70 -23.24
C ILE A 24 -1.00 -7.45 -22.13
N ARG A 25 -0.27 -8.15 -21.26
CA ARG A 25 -0.85 -8.90 -20.15
C ARG A 25 -1.42 -8.01 -19.05
N PHE A 26 -0.79 -6.86 -18.81
CA PHE A 26 -1.30 -5.88 -17.86
C PHE A 26 -2.67 -5.35 -18.30
N SER A 27 -2.87 -5.15 -19.61
CA SER A 27 -4.17 -4.76 -20.19
C SER A 27 -5.24 -5.85 -20.07
N GLN A 28 -4.85 -7.12 -19.99
CA GLN A 28 -5.77 -8.25 -19.86
C GLN A 28 -6.22 -8.53 -18.42
N ILE A 29 -5.67 -7.80 -17.42
CA ILE A 29 -6.07 -7.97 -16.03
C ILE A 29 -7.52 -7.51 -15.87
N ARG A 30 -8.38 -8.42 -15.41
CA ARG A 30 -9.76 -8.11 -15.04
C ARG A 30 -9.88 -8.11 -13.52
N LEU A 31 -9.82 -6.93 -12.92
CA LEU A 31 -10.13 -6.75 -11.50
C LEU A 31 -11.63 -6.44 -11.36
N ILE A 32 -12.27 -7.14 -10.42
CA ILE A 32 -13.64 -6.83 -10.01
C ILE A 32 -13.62 -5.44 -9.39
N ALA A 33 -14.47 -4.54 -9.90
CA ALA A 33 -14.51 -3.13 -9.51
C ALA A 33 -13.17 -2.39 -9.72
N GLY A 34 -12.44 -2.66 -10.80
CA GLY A 34 -11.17 -1.97 -11.11
C GLY A 34 -11.26 -0.43 -11.16
N TRP A 35 -12.44 0.12 -11.46
CA TRP A 35 -12.73 1.56 -11.41
C TRP A 35 -12.69 2.15 -10.00
N MET A 36 -12.74 1.31 -8.96
CA MET A 36 -12.70 1.76 -7.57
C MET A 36 -11.36 2.38 -7.20
N PHE A 37 -10.26 1.94 -7.83
CA PHE A 37 -8.93 2.49 -7.56
C PHE A 37 -8.78 3.97 -7.99
N PRO A 38 -9.10 4.37 -9.23
CA PRO A 38 -9.06 5.78 -9.61
C PRO A 38 -10.08 6.63 -8.84
N VAL A 39 -11.24 6.07 -8.48
CA VAL A 39 -12.22 6.79 -7.65
C VAL A 39 -11.68 7.05 -6.24
N LEU A 40 -11.10 6.05 -5.57
CA LEU A 40 -10.50 6.23 -4.24
C LEU A 40 -9.35 7.24 -4.28
N LEU A 41 -8.52 7.21 -5.33
CA LEU A 41 -7.44 8.18 -5.52
C LEU A 41 -8.00 9.60 -5.66
N LEU A 42 -9.03 9.79 -6.49
CA LEU A 42 -9.66 11.08 -6.72
C LEU A 42 -10.30 11.62 -5.44
N VAL A 43 -11.01 10.77 -4.69
CA VAL A 43 -11.58 11.12 -3.37
C VAL A 43 -10.46 11.58 -2.42
N GLN A 44 -9.33 10.86 -2.39
CA GLN A 44 -8.22 11.23 -1.52
C GLN A 44 -7.56 12.56 -1.92
N PHE A 45 -7.45 12.86 -3.22
CA PHE A 45 -7.00 14.17 -3.71
C PHE A 45 -7.97 15.29 -3.33
N ILE A 46 -9.28 15.08 -3.48
CA ILE A 46 -10.29 16.07 -3.09
C ILE A 46 -10.21 16.35 -1.60
N ILE A 47 -10.17 15.31 -0.76
CA ILE A 47 -10.06 15.46 0.69
C ILE A 47 -8.77 16.22 1.04
N PHE A 48 -7.65 15.88 0.40
CA PHE A 48 -6.36 16.53 0.65
C PHE A 48 -6.37 18.02 0.32
N TYR A 49 -7.07 18.42 -0.75
CA TYR A 49 -7.19 19.83 -1.13
C TYR A 49 -8.25 20.58 -0.31
N ALA A 50 -9.35 19.91 0.06
CA ALA A 50 -10.46 20.52 0.77
C ALA A 50 -10.17 20.72 2.27
N GLN A 51 -9.38 19.86 2.89
CA GLN A 51 -9.01 19.99 4.32
C GLN A 51 -8.24 21.27 4.63
N GLU A 52 -7.52 21.85 3.67
CA GLU A 52 -6.80 23.12 3.86
C GLU A 52 -7.73 24.33 3.89
N LYS A 53 -8.93 24.20 3.30
CA LYS A 53 -9.90 25.29 3.16
C LYS A 53 -11.00 25.26 4.21
N TRP A 54 -11.29 24.11 4.81
CA TRP A 54 -12.45 23.91 5.68
C TRP A 54 -12.08 23.16 6.96
N ALA A 55 -12.13 23.84 8.12
CA ALA A 55 -11.72 23.26 9.40
C ALA A 55 -12.58 22.07 9.87
N TRP A 56 -13.88 22.03 9.52
CA TRP A 56 -14.75 20.91 9.84
C TRP A 56 -14.37 19.62 9.10
N LEU A 57 -13.83 19.75 7.87
CA LEU A 57 -13.32 18.62 7.07
C LEU A 57 -12.07 18.01 7.71
N ALA A 58 -11.20 18.84 8.29
CA ALA A 58 -10.04 18.35 9.06
C ALA A 58 -10.47 17.52 10.28
N ALA A 59 -11.55 17.91 10.97
CA ALA A 59 -12.06 17.18 12.14
C ALA A 59 -12.62 15.78 11.81
N ILE A 60 -13.26 15.61 10.64
CA ILE A 60 -13.81 14.31 10.20
C ILE A 60 -12.83 13.48 9.36
N ASN A 61 -11.66 14.02 9.04
CA ASN A 61 -10.72 13.41 8.10
C ASN A 61 -10.30 12.00 8.54
N GLY A 62 -10.09 11.76 9.83
CA GLY A 62 -9.77 10.42 10.35
C GLY A 62 -10.85 9.37 10.03
N TYR A 63 -12.13 9.74 10.12
CA TYR A 63 -13.25 8.86 9.77
C TYR A 63 -13.35 8.64 8.26
N LEU A 64 -13.11 9.68 7.45
CA LEU A 64 -13.06 9.55 5.99
C LEU A 64 -11.94 8.61 5.55
N PHE A 65 -10.76 8.73 6.15
CA PHE A 65 -9.63 7.82 5.90
C PHE A 65 -9.96 6.37 6.30
N MET A 66 -10.62 6.15 7.45
CA MET A 66 -11.09 4.82 7.83
C MET A 66 -12.10 4.26 6.80
N GLY A 67 -13.00 5.09 6.28
CA GLY A 67 -13.91 4.73 5.20
C GLY A 67 -13.18 4.28 3.94
N VAL A 68 -12.15 5.03 3.51
CA VAL A 68 -11.29 4.66 2.37
C VAL A 68 -10.60 3.31 2.61
N TYR A 69 -10.11 3.05 3.82
CA TYR A 69 -9.51 1.76 4.18
C TYR A 69 -10.51 0.61 4.08
N VAL A 70 -11.74 0.78 4.58
CA VAL A 70 -12.79 -0.24 4.51
C VAL A 70 -13.13 -0.56 3.05
N VAL A 71 -13.35 0.47 2.22
CA VAL A 71 -13.63 0.29 0.79
C VAL A 71 -12.46 -0.39 0.07
N GLY A 72 -11.22 -0.01 0.41
CA GLY A 72 -10.01 -0.66 -0.09
C GLY A 72 -9.89 -2.13 0.33
N LEU A 73 -10.23 -2.47 1.57
CA LEU A 73 -10.26 -3.86 2.04
C LEU A 73 -11.33 -4.67 1.32
N ILE A 74 -12.52 -4.13 1.09
CA ILE A 74 -13.58 -4.78 0.29
C ILE A 74 -13.07 -5.03 -1.14
N PHE A 75 -12.46 -4.03 -1.78
CA PHE A 75 -11.86 -4.19 -3.11
C PHE A 75 -10.86 -5.36 -3.16
N LEU A 76 -9.91 -5.37 -2.22
CA LEU A 76 -8.89 -6.40 -2.15
C LEU A 76 -9.51 -7.77 -1.88
N TRP A 77 -10.52 -7.83 -1.01
CA TRP A 77 -11.24 -9.06 -0.68
C TRP A 77 -11.98 -9.65 -1.88
N LEU A 78 -12.64 -8.81 -2.69
CA LEU A 78 -13.29 -9.24 -3.94
C LEU A 78 -12.27 -9.85 -4.92
N ASN A 79 -11.04 -9.35 -4.90
CA ASN A 79 -9.96 -9.75 -5.79
C ASN A 79 -8.94 -10.72 -5.13
N ARG A 80 -9.27 -11.32 -3.98
CA ARG A 80 -8.36 -12.15 -3.16
C ARG A 80 -7.82 -13.41 -3.84
N HIS A 81 -8.42 -13.79 -4.97
CA HIS A 81 -8.00 -14.93 -5.77
C HIS A 81 -6.69 -14.66 -6.53
N HIS A 82 -6.35 -13.40 -6.77
CA HIS A 82 -5.08 -13.04 -7.38
C HIS A 82 -3.89 -13.30 -6.44
N LYS A 83 -2.78 -13.76 -6.99
CA LYS A 83 -1.54 -13.96 -6.21
C LYS A 83 -1.06 -12.63 -5.65
N GLY A 84 -0.55 -12.63 -4.43
CA GLY A 84 -0.11 -11.42 -3.73
C GLY A 84 -1.22 -10.69 -2.97
N PHE A 85 -2.48 -10.75 -3.43
CA PHE A 85 -3.58 -10.00 -2.80
C PHE A 85 -3.82 -10.36 -1.33
N LYS A 86 -3.68 -11.64 -0.94
CA LYS A 86 -3.79 -12.04 0.47
C LYS A 86 -2.77 -11.36 1.39
N LEU A 87 -1.54 -11.16 0.90
CA LEU A 87 -0.51 -10.44 1.64
C LEU A 87 -0.83 -8.95 1.69
N ILE A 88 -1.31 -8.37 0.59
CA ILE A 88 -1.76 -6.97 0.59
C ILE A 88 -2.88 -6.78 1.62
N ILE A 89 -3.90 -7.64 1.63
CA ILE A 89 -4.99 -7.61 2.63
C ILE A 89 -4.42 -7.67 4.04
N MET A 90 -3.50 -8.61 4.31
CA MET A 90 -2.90 -8.76 5.63
C MET A 90 -2.19 -7.48 6.07
N GLY A 91 -1.35 -6.88 5.22
CA GLY A 91 -0.66 -5.65 5.55
C GLY A 91 -1.60 -4.45 5.72
N VAL A 92 -2.62 -4.30 4.86
CA VAL A 92 -3.65 -3.26 5.01
C VAL A 92 -4.42 -3.46 6.33
N LEU A 93 -4.78 -4.69 6.67
CA LEU A 93 -5.52 -5.02 7.88
C LEU A 93 -4.70 -4.73 9.14
N MET A 94 -3.39 -5.04 9.14
CA MET A 94 -2.49 -4.66 10.24
C MET A 94 -2.51 -3.15 10.46
N ASN A 95 -2.33 -2.36 9.39
CA ASN A 95 -2.35 -0.90 9.48
C ASN A 95 -3.72 -0.37 9.91
N PHE A 96 -4.80 -0.97 9.40
CA PHE A 96 -6.16 -0.61 9.77
C PHE A 96 -6.44 -0.86 11.26
N ILE A 97 -6.04 -2.01 11.80
CA ILE A 97 -6.22 -2.33 13.23
C ILE A 97 -5.44 -1.34 14.09
N VAL A 98 -4.20 -1.03 13.73
CA VAL A 98 -3.39 -0.04 14.45
C VAL A 98 -4.10 1.32 14.46
N MET A 99 -4.57 1.80 13.31
CA MET A 99 -5.30 3.07 13.27
C MET A 99 -6.61 3.03 14.06
N ALA A 100 -7.41 1.96 13.90
CA ALA A 100 -8.71 1.84 14.56
C ALA A 100 -8.59 1.85 16.10
N VAL A 101 -7.59 1.16 16.64
CA VAL A 101 -7.32 1.11 18.09
C VAL A 101 -6.73 2.41 18.63
N ASN A 102 -6.14 3.26 17.77
CA ASN A 102 -5.56 4.57 18.13
C ASN A 102 -6.44 5.75 17.64
N GLY A 103 -7.76 5.57 17.56
CA GLY A 103 -8.71 6.66 17.28
C GLY A 103 -8.72 7.15 15.83
N GLY A 104 -8.36 6.29 14.88
CA GLY A 104 -8.32 6.60 13.45
C GLY A 104 -7.06 7.31 12.98
N ARG A 105 -6.01 7.37 13.82
CA ARG A 105 -4.73 8.02 13.50
C ARG A 105 -3.61 6.99 13.49
N MET A 106 -2.64 7.16 12.59
CA MET A 106 -1.46 6.30 12.55
C MET A 106 -0.40 6.84 13.52
N PRO A 107 0.02 6.04 14.53
CA PRO A 107 1.04 6.46 15.47
C PRO A 107 2.43 6.37 14.82
N VAL A 108 3.21 7.43 14.95
CA VAL A 108 4.58 7.52 14.42
C VAL A 108 5.58 7.55 15.57
N SER A 109 6.61 6.70 15.50
CA SER A 109 7.68 6.66 16.50
C SER A 109 8.49 7.96 16.49
N LEU A 110 8.72 8.52 17.67
CA LEU A 110 9.45 9.78 17.87
C LEU A 110 10.92 9.64 17.42
N SER A 111 11.58 8.53 17.76
CA SER A 111 12.95 8.22 17.33
C SER A 111 13.07 7.96 15.82
N ALA A 112 12.01 7.45 15.19
CA ALA A 112 11.98 7.28 13.74
C ALA A 112 11.68 8.60 13.01
N SER A 113 10.92 9.51 13.65
CA SER A 113 10.58 10.82 13.09
C SER A 113 11.76 11.80 13.05
N GLU A 114 12.79 11.60 13.88
CA GLU A 114 14.05 12.37 13.84
C GLU A 114 14.71 12.31 12.46
N VAL A 115 14.50 11.20 11.75
CA VAL A 115 15.01 11.01 10.41
C VAL A 115 14.32 11.91 9.39
N LEU A 116 13.05 12.31 9.63
CA LEU A 116 12.26 13.21 8.77
C LEU A 116 12.74 14.68 8.83
N GLY A 117 13.68 15.00 9.72
CA GLY A 117 14.30 16.31 9.88
C GLY A 117 13.65 17.19 10.96
N PRO A 118 14.39 18.17 11.51
CA PRO A 118 14.00 18.94 12.70
C PRO A 118 12.68 19.71 12.54
N TYR A 119 12.39 20.21 11.34
CA TYR A 119 11.13 20.90 11.04
C TYR A 119 9.91 19.96 11.18
N TYR A 120 10.01 18.71 10.72
CA TYR A 120 8.92 17.73 10.82
C TYR A 120 8.75 17.26 12.27
N THR A 121 9.85 17.10 13.02
CA THR A 121 9.78 16.78 14.44
C THR A 121 9.17 17.92 15.27
N ASP A 122 9.45 19.18 14.94
CA ASP A 122 8.90 20.33 15.67
C ASP A 122 7.43 20.59 15.31
N MET A 123 7.02 20.32 14.06
CA MET A 123 5.61 20.29 13.66
C MET A 123 4.82 19.16 14.33
N LEU A 124 5.42 17.97 14.47
CA LEU A 124 4.84 16.88 15.25
C LEU A 124 4.72 17.29 16.72
N LYS A 125 5.77 17.92 17.32
CA LYS A 125 5.81 18.35 18.73
C LYS A 125 4.79 19.41 19.06
N SER A 126 4.51 20.30 18.11
CA SER A 126 3.50 21.36 18.27
C SER A 126 2.06 20.89 18.04
N GLY A 127 1.83 19.61 17.71
CA GLY A 127 0.49 19.10 17.39
C GLY A 127 -0.12 19.70 16.11
N SER A 128 0.70 20.41 15.31
CA SER A 128 0.28 21.16 14.12
C SER A 128 0.26 20.31 12.85
N VAL A 129 0.69 19.04 12.91
CA VAL A 129 0.46 18.07 11.83
C VAL A 129 -1.02 17.71 11.82
N ILE A 130 -1.73 18.43 10.97
CA ILE A 130 -3.11 18.24 10.57
C ILE A 130 -3.34 16.75 10.21
N SER A 131 -4.08 16.10 11.11
CA SER A 131 -5.10 15.07 10.86
C SER A 131 -4.72 13.62 10.52
N LYS A 132 -3.48 13.26 10.16
CA LYS A 132 -3.15 11.85 9.78
C LYS A 132 -2.04 11.14 10.56
N HIS A 133 -1.13 11.87 11.19
CA HIS A 133 -0.07 11.28 12.02
C HIS A 133 -0.12 11.92 13.40
N TYR A 134 -0.15 11.08 14.44
CA TYR A 134 -0.02 11.52 15.83
C TYR A 134 1.27 10.94 16.40
N MET A 135 1.90 11.67 17.31
CA MET A 135 3.07 11.16 18.00
C MET A 135 2.71 9.94 18.84
N MET A 136 3.60 8.94 18.83
CA MET A 136 3.52 7.90 19.84
C MET A 136 3.70 8.49 21.24
N ASP A 137 2.71 8.29 22.10
CA ASP A 137 2.75 8.56 23.53
C ASP A 137 2.45 7.29 24.35
N ALA A 138 2.44 7.41 25.68
CA ALA A 138 2.17 6.29 26.59
C ALA A 138 0.76 5.66 26.45
N SER A 139 -0.16 6.30 25.71
CA SER A 139 -1.50 5.78 25.41
C SER A 139 -1.56 4.95 24.12
N THR A 140 -0.48 4.96 23.32
CA THR A 140 -0.44 4.26 22.03
C THR A 140 -0.49 2.75 22.21
N ARG A 141 -1.51 2.13 21.61
CA ARG A 141 -1.69 0.68 21.61
C ARG A 141 -1.15 0.10 20.29
N LEU A 142 -0.48 -1.05 20.34
CA LEU A 142 0.16 -1.70 19.18
C LEU A 142 1.30 -0.87 18.54
N SER A 143 2.13 -0.22 19.35
CA SER A 143 3.26 0.59 18.89
C SER A 143 4.25 -0.17 17.98
N LEU A 144 4.43 -1.48 18.19
CA LEU A 144 5.28 -2.34 17.34
C LEU A 144 4.79 -2.50 15.89
N LEU A 145 3.54 -2.16 15.60
CA LEU A 145 2.95 -2.24 14.26
C LEU A 145 2.72 -0.87 13.61
N GLY A 146 3.04 0.22 14.32
CA GLY A 146 3.00 1.58 13.78
C GLY A 146 4.16 1.87 12.83
N ASP A 147 4.33 3.14 12.48
CA ASP A 147 5.47 3.59 11.69
C ASP A 147 6.73 3.63 12.57
N ILE A 148 7.50 2.54 12.51
CA ILE A 148 8.69 2.31 13.36
C ILE A 148 9.98 2.09 12.57
N ILE A 149 9.93 1.86 11.26
CA ILE A 149 11.11 1.61 10.42
C ILE A 149 11.49 2.92 9.74
N PRO A 150 12.51 3.66 10.22
CA PRO A 150 12.99 4.83 9.53
C PRO A 150 13.75 4.43 8.26
N LEU A 151 13.44 5.10 7.16
CA LEU A 151 14.15 5.03 5.90
C LEU A 151 14.76 6.39 5.60
N SER A 152 16.07 6.40 5.38
CA SER A 152 16.88 7.54 4.96
C SER A 152 17.99 7.10 4.02
N LYS A 153 18.86 8.03 3.63
CA LYS A 153 20.01 7.76 2.75
C LYS A 153 20.73 6.47 3.19
N PRO A 154 20.99 5.52 2.28
CA PRO A 154 20.99 5.64 0.81
C PRO A 154 19.62 5.49 0.13
N TYR A 155 18.54 5.24 0.88
CA TYR A 155 17.20 5.15 0.30
C TYR A 155 16.74 6.55 -0.17
N PRO A 156 16.15 6.69 -1.37
CA PRO A 156 15.95 7.98 -2.04
C PRO A 156 14.89 8.89 -1.41
N ARG A 157 14.13 8.40 -0.41
CA ARG A 157 13.10 9.18 0.27
C ARG A 157 13.24 9.06 1.77
N THR A 158 13.07 10.16 2.47
CA THR A 158 13.04 10.15 3.92
C THR A 158 11.61 9.86 4.39
N GLN A 159 11.37 8.69 4.96
CA GLN A 159 10.04 8.27 5.41
C GLN A 159 10.15 7.28 6.57
N VAL A 160 9.09 7.10 7.34
CA VAL A 160 8.97 6.01 8.31
C VAL A 160 7.90 5.07 7.80
N ILE A 161 8.16 3.77 7.81
CA ILE A 161 7.21 2.75 7.34
C ILE A 161 6.85 1.78 8.46
N SER A 162 5.67 1.18 8.33
CA SER A 162 5.18 0.13 9.22
C SER A 162 5.56 -1.27 8.72
N ILE A 163 5.43 -2.28 9.60
CA ILE A 163 5.55 -3.69 9.20
C ILE A 163 4.45 -4.05 8.18
N GLY A 164 3.24 -3.50 8.34
CA GLY A 164 2.16 -3.70 7.38
C GLY A 164 2.52 -3.18 5.99
N ASP A 165 3.24 -2.05 5.90
CA ASP A 165 3.74 -1.53 4.62
C ASP A 165 4.72 -2.48 3.93
N VAL A 166 5.64 -3.09 4.68
CA VAL A 166 6.57 -4.09 4.13
C VAL A 166 5.80 -5.28 3.57
N VAL A 167 4.83 -5.81 4.32
CA VAL A 167 3.98 -6.93 3.91
C VAL A 167 3.17 -6.57 2.66
N MET A 168 2.58 -5.37 2.62
CA MET A 168 1.83 -4.88 1.45
C MET A 168 2.72 -4.77 0.21
N ASN A 169 3.92 -4.18 0.35
CA ASN A 169 4.86 -4.02 -0.75
C ASN A 169 5.31 -5.37 -1.32
N PHE A 170 5.57 -6.34 -0.44
CA PHE A 170 5.92 -7.69 -0.87
C PHE A 170 4.75 -8.40 -1.59
N GLY A 171 3.53 -8.24 -1.07
CA GLY A 171 2.32 -8.73 -1.74
C GLY A 171 2.13 -8.12 -3.13
N MET A 172 2.34 -6.81 -3.26
CA MET A 172 2.25 -6.09 -4.53
C MET A 172 3.32 -6.52 -5.53
N PHE A 173 4.55 -6.72 -5.06
CA PHE A 173 5.64 -7.27 -5.86
C PHE A 173 5.26 -8.63 -6.44
N LEU A 174 4.76 -9.56 -5.61
CA LEU A 174 4.35 -10.89 -6.07
C LEU A 174 3.18 -10.84 -7.05
N PHE A 175 2.23 -9.92 -6.86
CA PHE A 175 1.12 -9.72 -7.80
C PHE A 175 1.65 -9.34 -9.18
N ILE A 176 2.52 -8.31 -9.26
CA ILE A 176 3.09 -7.85 -10.54
C ILE A 176 3.92 -8.95 -11.19
N GLN A 177 4.77 -9.64 -10.41
CA GLN A 177 5.54 -10.77 -10.92
C GLN A 177 4.64 -11.87 -11.49
N SER A 178 3.49 -12.14 -10.86
CA SER A 178 2.55 -13.16 -11.34
C SER A 178 1.86 -12.81 -12.65
N ILE A 179 1.73 -11.52 -12.96
CA ILE A 179 1.18 -11.02 -14.22
C ILE A 179 2.25 -11.08 -15.33
N MET A 180 3.46 -10.61 -15.00
CA MET A 180 4.51 -10.41 -16.00
C MET A 180 5.27 -11.69 -16.33
N VAL A 181 5.42 -12.62 -15.37
CA VAL A 181 6.25 -13.83 -15.54
C VAL A 181 5.37 -15.06 -15.77
N VAL A 182 5.57 -15.73 -16.91
CA VAL A 182 4.89 -17.00 -17.25
C VAL A 182 5.28 -18.08 -16.25
N LYS A 183 4.29 -18.80 -15.68
CA LYS A 183 4.54 -20.19 -15.27
C LYS A 183 4.64 -21.01 -16.55
N ARG A 184 5.84 -21.45 -16.94
CA ARG A 184 6.03 -22.51 -17.95
C ARG A 184 5.40 -23.78 -17.40
N THR A 185 4.09 -23.90 -17.45
CA THR A 185 3.40 -25.09 -16.96
C THR A 185 2.09 -25.22 -17.70
N LYS A 186 2.17 -25.55 -19.00
CA LYS A 186 1.28 -26.54 -19.67
C LYS A 186 1.45 -26.68 -21.19
N ASP A 187 2.33 -25.95 -21.88
CA ASP A 187 2.49 -26.18 -23.34
C ASP A 187 3.31 -27.43 -23.71
N LYS A 188 3.99 -28.08 -22.77
CA LYS A 188 4.75 -29.33 -23.05
C LYS A 188 3.93 -30.63 -22.96
N GLN A 189 2.64 -30.59 -22.61
CA GLN A 189 1.81 -31.79 -22.54
C GLN A 189 0.97 -32.07 -23.80
N GLN A 190 0.95 -31.17 -24.78
CA GLN A 190 0.30 -31.41 -26.09
C GLN A 190 1.26 -31.87 -27.20
N GLU A 191 2.57 -31.66 -27.07
CA GLU A 191 3.57 -32.10 -28.08
C GLU A 191 4.01 -33.57 -27.94
N THR A 192 3.55 -34.32 -26.94
CA THR A 192 4.02 -35.71 -26.69
C THR A 192 2.98 -36.80 -26.89
N ASN A 193 1.86 -36.54 -27.57
CA ASN A 193 0.95 -37.62 -27.97
C ASN A 193 0.91 -37.85 -29.49
N PRO A 194 1.92 -38.53 -30.07
CA PRO A 194 1.81 -39.10 -31.40
C PRO A 194 1.04 -40.42 -31.31
N ARG A 195 -0.29 -40.36 -31.17
CA ARG A 195 -1.15 -41.51 -31.43
C ARG A 195 -2.42 -41.02 -32.09
N HIS A 196 -2.40 -41.05 -33.42
CA HIS A 196 -3.41 -41.67 -34.29
C HIS A 196 -2.86 -41.58 -35.72
N ALA A 197 -1.96 -42.52 -36.03
CA ALA A 197 -1.79 -43.04 -37.38
C ALA A 197 -2.85 -44.13 -37.61
#